data_AF-A0A9J6MRU0-F1
#
_entry.id   AF-A0A9J6MRU0-F1
#
_cell.length_a   1.000
_cell.length_b   1.000
_cell.length_c   1.000
_cell.angle_alpha   90.00
_cell.angle_beta   90.00
_cell.angle_gamma   90.00
#
_symmetry.space_group_name_H-M   'P 1'
#
loop_
_entity.id
_entity.type
_entity.pdbx_description
1 polymer ?
#
loop_
_entity_poly.entity_id
_entity_poly.type
_entity_poly.pdbx_seq_one_letter_code
_entity_poly.pdbx_strand_id
1 'polypeptide(L)' 'MPDTCFYCTNQFEEKHLHQVSFDSANQERHETLCDECYEEWLHGIKG' A
#
# COMPACT_ATOMS: atom_id res chain seq x y z
N MET A 1 14.27 -7.29 -1.95
CA MET A 1 13.50 -8.56 -1.90
C MET A 1 12.22 -8.31 -2.68
N PRO A 2 11.54 -9.28 -3.31
CA PRO A 2 10.23 -8.99 -3.88
C PRO A 2 9.26 -8.72 -2.72
N ASP A 3 8.90 -7.45 -2.54
CA ASP A 3 7.86 -7.08 -1.59
C ASP A 3 6.50 -7.39 -2.23
N THR A 4 5.49 -7.57 -1.38
CA THR A 4 4.17 -8.03 -1.81
C THR A 4 3.17 -6.91 -1.55
N CYS A 5 2.34 -6.59 -2.52
CA CYS A 5 1.29 -5.59 -2.31
C CYS A 5 0.26 -6.12 -1.30
N PHE A 6 -0.06 -5.33 -0.27
CA PHE A 6 -1.01 -5.69 0.78
C PHE A 6 -2.43 -5.98 0.24
N TYR A 7 -2.87 -5.26 -0.79
CA TYR A 7 -4.22 -5.42 -1.34
C TYR A 7 -4.34 -6.56 -2.34
N CYS A 8 -3.50 -6.57 -3.37
CA CYS A 8 -3.61 -7.56 -4.44
C CYS A 8 -2.75 -8.81 -4.22
N THR A 9 -1.90 -8.82 -3.18
CA THR A 9 -0.99 -9.94 -2.82
C THR A 9 -0.04 -10.36 -3.94
N ASN A 10 0.07 -9.53 -4.99
CA ASN A 10 1.03 -9.74 -6.08
C ASN A 10 2.43 -9.34 -5.61
N GLN A 11 3.42 -10.10 -6.07
CA GLN A 11 4.84 -9.78 -5.87
C GLN A 11 5.26 -8.75 -6.91
N PHE A 12 5.85 -7.65 -6.44
CA PHE A 12 6.41 -6.62 -7.30
C PHE A 12 7.86 -6.35 -6.90
N GLU A 13 8.61 -5.78 -7.84
CA GLU A 13 9.91 -5.21 -7.49
C GLU A 13 9.71 -4.00 -6.57
N GLU A 14 10.62 -3.77 -5.62
CA GLU A 14 10.57 -2.62 -4.69
C GLU A 14 10.31 -1.28 -5.38
N LYS A 15 10.76 -1.12 -6.63
CA LYS A 15 10.55 0.11 -7.44
C LYS A 15 9.08 0.39 -7.79
N HIS A 16 8.21 -0.61 -7.72
CA HIS A 16 6.78 -0.53 -8.05
C HIS A 16 5.89 -0.59 -6.81
N LEU A 17 6.48 -0.48 -5.62
CA LEU A 17 5.78 -0.55 -4.34
C LEU A 17 5.93 0.76 -3.58
N HIS A 18 4.80 1.32 -3.17
CA HIS A 18 4.69 2.51 -2.35
C HIS A 18 4.39 2.09 -0.91
N GLN A 19 5.17 2.60 0.03
CA GLN A 19 4.86 2.45 1.45
C GLN A 19 3.75 3.43 1.85
N VAL A 20 2.75 2.91 2.55
CA VAL A 20 1.63 3.67 3.08
C VAL A 20 1.44 3.39 4.56
N SER A 21 1.02 4.41 5.29
CA SER A 21 0.70 4.32 6.71
C SER A 21 -0.82 4.27 6.86
N PHE A 22 -1.33 3.14 7.33
CA PHE A 22 -2.73 2.98 7.71
C PHE A 22 -2.88 3.31 9.19
N ASP A 23 -3.68 4.33 9.52
CA ASP A 23 -4.13 4.52 10.89
C ASP A 23 -5.39 3.67 11.10
N SER A 24 -5.24 2.55 11.81
CA SER A 24 -6.35 1.65 12.08
C SER A 24 -6.42 1.37 13.58
N ALA A 25 -7.49 1.85 14.22
CA ALA A 25 -7.76 1.67 15.63
C ALA A 25 -6.61 2.14 16.55
N ASN A 26 -6.10 3.36 16.33
CA ASN A 26 -5.05 3.98 17.16
C ASN A 26 -3.68 3.27 17.07
N GLN A 27 -3.47 2.49 16.01
CA GLN A 27 -2.19 1.93 15.62
C GLN A 27 -1.89 2.31 14.17
N GLU A 28 -0.75 2.98 13.99
CA GLU A 28 -0.16 3.24 12.68
C GLU A 28 0.50 1.95 12.18
N ARG A 29 0.00 1.42 11.06
CA ARG A 29 0.57 0.24 10.40
C ARG A 29 1.18 0.66 9.08
N HIS A 30 2.41 0.26 8.84
CA HIS A 30 3.11 0.50 7.59
C HIS A 30 2.96 -0.71 6.69
N GLU A 31 2.29 -0.53 5.55
CA GLU A 31 2.06 -1.56 4.56
C GLU A 31 2.56 -1.07 3.18
N THR A 32 2.77 -1.99 2.25
CA THR A 32 3.21 -1.69 0.88
C THR A 32 2.08 -1.91 -0.12
N LEU A 33 1.90 -0.99 -1.05
CA LEU A 33 0.93 -1.06 -2.13
C LEU A 33 1.62 -0.96 -3.48
N CYS A 34 1.13 -1.67 -4.49
CA CYS A 34 1.59 -1.42 -5.86
C CYS A 34 1.08 -0.06 -6.37
N ASP A 35 1.66 0.42 -7.47
CA ASP A 35 1.24 1.65 -8.15
C ASP A 35 -0.29 1.77 -8.26
N GLU A 36 -0.98 0.73 -8.75
CA GLU A 36 -2.43 0.72 -8.94
C GLU A 36 -3.22 0.81 -7.61
N CYS A 37 -2.90 -0.04 -6.63
CA CYS A 37 -3.58 -0.02 -5.33
C CYS A 37 -3.27 1.26 -4.54
N TYR A 38 -2.08 1.83 -4.73
CA TYR A 38 -1.69 3.09 -4.13
C TYR A 38 -2.52 4.26 -4.68
N GLU A 39 -2.72 4.31 -6.00
CA GLU A 39 -3.60 5.30 -6.62
C GLU A 39 -5.04 5.19 -6.08
N GLU A 40 -5.62 3.99 -6.07
CA GLU A 40 -6.96 3.78 -5.52
C GLU A 40 -7.05 4.19 -4.04
N TRP A 41 -6.02 3.86 -3.25
CA TRP A 41 -5.93 4.25 -1.85
C TRP A 41 -5.86 5.78 -1.66
N LEU A 42 -5.06 6.49 -2.46
CA LEU A 42 -5.00 7.95 -2.47
C LEU A 42 -6.36 8.58 -2.82
N HIS A 43 -7.07 7.98 -3.77
CA HIS A 43 -8.43 8.38 -4.13
C HIS A 43 -9.41 8.15 -2.97
N GLY A 44 -9.26 7.05 -2.21
CA GLY A 44 -10.10 6.70 -1.07
C GLY A 44 -9.89 7.56 0.19
N ILE A 45 -8.66 8.03 0.45
CA ILE A 45 -8.37 8.93 1.60
C ILE A 45 -9.00 10.31 1.42
N LYS A 46 -9.25 10.73 0.18
CA LYS A 46 -9.82 12.05 -0.13
C LYS A 46 -11.34 12.13 0.12
N GLY A 47 -11.92 11.17 0.84
CA GLY A 47 -13.33 11.06 1.20
C GLY A 47 -13.67 11.70 2.53
#